data_AF-A0A957V7H5-F1
#
_entry.id   AF-A0A957V7H5-F1
#
_cell.length_a   1.000
_cell.length_b   1.000
_cell.length_c   1.000
_cell.angle_alpha   90.00
_cell.angle_beta   90.00
_cell.angle_gamma   90.00
#
_symmetry.space_group_name_H-M   'P 1'
#
loop_
_entity.id
_entity.type
_entity.pdbx_description
1 polymer ?
#
loop_
_entity_poly.entity_id
_entity_poly.type
_entity_poly.pdbx_seq_one_letter_code
_entity_poly.pdbx_strand_id
1 'polypeptide(L)' 'IAQTLFLAIGTVKKHLNNIFGKLDVSSRTQAVARARELELL' A
#
# COMPACT_ATOMS: atom_id res chain seq x y z
N ILE A 1 10.32 -6.66 -3.29
CA ILE A 1 8.98 -6.71 -3.96
C ILE A 1 8.99 -6.15 -5.37
N ALA A 2 9.30 -4.87 -5.62
CA ALA A 2 9.28 -4.31 -6.97
C ALA A 2 10.15 -5.12 -7.97
N GLN A 3 11.42 -5.33 -7.61
CA GLN A 3 12.36 -6.16 -8.39
C GLN A 3 11.93 -7.64 -8.46
N THR A 4 11.34 -8.16 -7.39
CA THR A 4 10.83 -9.53 -7.30
C THR A 4 9.61 -9.77 -8.20
N LEU A 5 8.80 -8.75 -8.42
CA LEU A 5 7.57 -8.78 -9.22
C LEU A 5 7.79 -8.22 -10.63
N PHE A 6 9.04 -7.93 -11.02
CA PHE A 6 9.39 -7.26 -12.29
C PHE A 6 8.63 -5.94 -12.51
N LEU A 7 8.27 -5.23 -11.43
CA LEU A 7 7.57 -3.95 -11.47
C LEU A 7 8.54 -2.79 -11.30
N ALA A 8 8.33 -1.72 -12.07
CA ALA A 8 9.02 -0.46 -11.85
C ALA A 8 8.69 0.12 -10.46
N ILE A 9 9.66 0.76 -9.81
CA ILE A 9 9.48 1.39 -8.48
C ILE A 9 8.35 2.42 -8.51
N GLY A 10 8.23 3.18 -9.61
CA GLY A 10 7.13 4.12 -9.82
C GLY A 10 5.75 3.45 -9.82
N THR A 11 5.63 2.25 -10.38
CA THR A 11 4.39 1.46 -10.38
C THR A 11 4.01 1.04 -8.96
N VAL A 12 4.98 0.60 -8.15
CA VAL A 12 4.74 0.28 -6.74
C VAL A 12 4.30 1.52 -5.95
N LYS A 13 4.90 2.69 -6.17
CA LYS A 13 4.47 3.95 -5.54
C LYS A 13 3.03 4.31 -5.91
N LYS A 14 2.65 4.14 -7.18
CA LYS A 14 1.27 4.40 -7.64
C LYS A 14 0.26 3.48 -6.94
N HIS A 15 0.58 2.19 -6.81
CA HIS A 15 -0.29 1.26 -6.06
C HIS A 15 -0.42 1.64 -4.59
N LEU A 16 0.68 2.02 -3.93
CA LEU A 16 0.64 2.48 -2.53
C LEU A 16 -0.25 3.72 -2.37
N ASN A 17 -0.12 4.73 -3.23
CA ASN A 17 -0.97 5.92 -3.18
C ASN A 17 -2.45 5.58 -3.35
N ASN A 18 -2.78 4.67 -4.27
CA ASN A 18 -4.16 4.21 -4.46
C ASN A 18 -4.70 3.46 -3.24
N ILE A 19 -3.89 2.61 -2.62
CA ILE A 19 -4.27 1.88 -1.39
C ILE A 19 -4.45 2.87 -0.23
N PHE A 20 -3.55 3.84 -0.10
CA PHE A 20 -3.62 4.87 0.94
C PHE A 20 -4.88 5.73 0.79
N GLY A 21 -5.26 6.12 -0.43
CA GLY A 21 -6.51 6.82 -0.69
C GLY A 21 -7.76 5.97 -0.38
N LYS A 22 -7.70 4.64 -0.60
CA LYS A 22 -8.80 3.73 -0.26
C LYS A 22 -8.95 3.49 1.25
N LEU A 23 -7.83 3.52 1.98
CA LEU A 23 -7.79 3.31 3.42
C LEU A 23 -7.86 4.62 4.23
N ASP A 24 -7.86 5.77 3.54
CA ASP A 24 -7.81 7.13 4.12
C ASP A 24 -6.63 7.33 5.10
N VAL A 25 -5.42 6.95 4.66
CA VAL A 25 -4.18 6.99 5.45
C VAL A 25 -3.06 7.72 4.72
N SER A 26 -2.06 8.23 5.46
CA SER A 26 -0.94 8.99 4.90
C SER A 26 0.42 8.28 4.95
N SER A 27 0.50 7.13 5.61
CA SER A 27 1.74 6.36 5.73
C SER A 27 1.56 4.86 5.60
N ARG A 28 2.64 4.15 5.24
CA ARG A 28 2.64 2.69 5.13
C ARG A 28 2.29 2.01 6.44
N THR A 29 2.75 2.54 7.56
CA THR A 29 2.47 1.99 8.89
C THR A 29 0.98 2.13 9.23
N GLN A 30 0.38 3.29 8.97
CA GLN A 30 -1.06 3.48 9.13
C GLN A 30 -1.87 2.57 8.21
N ALA A 31 -1.44 2.39 6.95
CA ALA A 31 -2.10 1.47 6.03
C ALA A 31 -2.11 0.03 6.54
N VAL A 32 -1.01 -0.44 7.12
CA VAL A 32 -0.94 -1.79 7.72
C VAL A 32 -1.83 -1.88 8.96
N ALA A 33 -1.82 -0.87 9.85
CA ALA A 33 -2.69 -0.85 11.02
C ALA A 33 -4.18 -0.87 10.60
N ARG A 34 -4.55 -0.01 9.66
CA ARG A 34 -5.93 0.09 9.15
C ARG A 34 -6.38 -1.17 8.42
N ALA A 35 -5.51 -1.78 7.64
CA ALA A 35 -5.83 -3.04 6.97
C ALA A 35 -6.01 -4.21 7.97
N ARG A 36 -5.31 -4.20 9.12
CA ARG A 36 -5.57 -5.17 10.20
C ARG A 36 -6.90 -4.94 10.90
N GLU A 37 -7.26 -3.68 11.17
CA GLU A 37 -8.56 -3.33 11.75
C GLU A 37 -9.73 -3.73 10.85
N LEU A 38 -9.52 -3.72 9.54
CA LEU A 38 -10.50 -4.09 8.52
C LEU A 38 -10.44 -5.58 8.14
N GLU A 39 -9.60 -6.39 8.79
CA GLU A 39 -9.37 -7.82 8.48
C GLU A 39 -9.01 -8.09 7.00
N LEU A 40 -8.24 -7.19 6.39
CA LEU A 40 -7.78 -7.27 5.00
C LEU A 40 -6.34 -7.81 4.86
N LEU A 41 -5.74 -8.31 5.94
CA LEU A 41 -4.34 -8.75 6.04
C LEU A 41 -4.22 -10.13 6.66
#